data_AF-A0A3Q2XNE7-F1
#
_entry.id   AF-A0A3Q2XNE7-F1
#
_cell.length_a   1.000
_cell.length_b   1.000
_cell.length_c   1.000
_cell.angle_alpha   90.00
_cell.angle_beta   90.00
_cell.angle_gamma   90.00
#
_symmetry.space_group_name_H-M   'P 1'
#
loop_
_entity.id
_entity.type
_entity.pdbx_description
1 polymer ?
#
loop_
_entity_poly.entity_id
_entity_poly.type
_entity_poly.pdbx_seq_one_letter_code
_entity_poly.pdbx_strand_id
1 'polypeptide(L)'
;TSEWTEVILILFGVFVPTFCCDWLRRYTDLSDRCLSLLWDLGGPITEEEFPLPFPRQLYKRVEKSQVRPALTFVRNNLGHILDLYQQVNTSRVGWDADTLEEMLIVMHRQEEELSLCVCILSFRMRLILTPNDSLGRYYVRLTNATLNGTDGDSNMWELIRSETKMHLQQMHLLVAAM
;
A
#
# COMPACT_ATOMS: atom_id res chain seq x y z
N THR A 1 40.26 -6.03 22.68
CA THR A 1 39.23 -5.04 22.25
C THR A 1 38.27 -5.58 21.20
N SER A 2 38.41 -6.82 20.68
CA SER A 2 37.46 -7.40 19.71
C SER A 2 36.30 -8.21 20.32
N GLU A 3 36.44 -8.73 21.55
CA GLU A 3 35.41 -9.56 22.18
C GLU A 3 34.13 -8.78 22.52
N TRP A 4 34.26 -7.52 22.96
CA TRP A 4 33.12 -6.68 23.30
C TRP A 4 32.31 -6.26 22.07
N THR A 5 32.97 -6.03 20.92
CA THR A 5 32.29 -5.71 19.66
C THR A 5 31.50 -6.89 19.12
N GLU A 6 32.00 -8.12 19.28
CA GLU A 6 31.30 -9.33 18.86
C GLU A 6 30.08 -9.61 19.74
N VAL A 7 30.18 -9.44 21.05
CA VAL A 7 29.05 -9.62 21.98
C VAL A 7 27.95 -8.57 21.74
N ILE A 8 28.30 -7.32 21.43
CA ILE A 8 27.33 -6.27 21.07
C ILE A 8 26.61 -6.64 19.77
N LEU A 9 27.32 -7.11 18.74
CA LEU A 9 26.71 -7.53 17.47
C LEU A 9 25.77 -8.75 17.64
N ILE A 10 26.13 -9.69 18.51
CA ILE A 10 25.31 -10.87 18.82
C ILE A 10 24.04 -10.47 19.60
N LEU A 11 24.14 -9.56 20.56
CA LEU A 11 22.98 -9.08 21.34
C LEU A 11 22.02 -8.23 20.48
N PHE A 12 22.51 -7.39 19.57
CA PHE A 12 21.67 -6.67 18.61
C PHE A 12 21.02 -7.61 17.59
N GLY A 13 21.66 -8.72 17.22
CA GLY A 13 21.09 -9.73 16.34
C GLY A 13 19.92 -10.51 16.96
N VAL A 14 19.91 -10.68 18.29
CA VAL A 14 18.99 -11.56 19.03
C VAL A 14 17.87 -10.82 19.79
N PHE A 15 18.01 -9.53 20.12
CA PHE A 15 16.94 -8.75 20.81
C PHE A 15 16.05 -7.88 19.93
N VAL A 16 16.54 -7.47 18.75
CA VAL A 16 15.75 -6.84 17.69
C VAL A 16 14.65 -7.73 17.03
N PRO A 17 14.69 -9.10 17.03
CA PRO A 17 13.83 -9.93 16.20
C PRO A 17 12.32 -9.86 16.39
N THR A 18 11.82 -9.61 17.60
CA THR A 18 10.37 -9.61 17.88
C THR A 18 9.74 -8.23 17.73
N PHE A 19 10.55 -7.17 17.63
CA PHE A 19 10.08 -5.77 17.55
C PHE A 19 10.06 -5.20 16.12
N CYS A 20 10.71 -5.84 15.14
CA CYS A 20 10.95 -5.25 13.80
C CYS A 20 9.74 -5.08 12.88
N CYS A 21 8.66 -5.81 13.12
CA CYS A 21 7.39 -5.59 12.46
C CYS A 21 6.29 -5.40 13.50
N ASP A 22 6.64 -4.86 14.68
CA ASP A 22 5.65 -4.46 15.70
C ASP A 22 4.61 -3.48 15.12
N TRP A 23 5.01 -2.73 14.10
CA TRP A 23 4.12 -1.86 13.37
C TRP A 23 2.94 -2.60 12.72
N LEU A 24 3.06 -3.90 12.40
CA LEU A 24 1.91 -4.68 11.91
C LEU A 24 0.76 -4.72 12.92
N ARG A 25 1.04 -4.61 14.22
CA ARG A 25 -0.01 -4.48 15.25
C ARG A 25 -0.81 -3.18 15.13
N ARG A 26 -0.25 -2.18 14.45
CA ARG A 26 -0.86 -0.86 14.18
C ARG A 26 -1.36 -0.73 12.73
N TYR A 27 -1.14 -1.75 11.89
CA TYR A 27 -1.60 -1.73 10.50
C TYR A 27 -3.11 -1.56 10.43
N THR A 28 -3.84 -2.32 11.24
CA THR A 28 -5.30 -2.26 11.33
C THR A 28 -5.78 -0.83 11.61
N ASP A 29 -5.25 -0.18 12.64
CA ASP A 29 -5.64 1.19 13.00
C ASP A 29 -5.39 2.19 11.86
N LEU A 30 -4.22 2.10 11.19
CA LEU A 30 -3.86 3.01 10.10
C LEU A 30 -4.63 2.70 8.82
N SER A 31 -4.90 1.43 8.56
CA SER A 31 -5.74 0.98 7.44
C SER A 31 -7.18 1.45 7.60
N ASP A 32 -7.73 1.36 8.81
CA ASP A 32 -9.07 1.84 9.13
C ASP A 32 -9.15 3.37 9.04
N ARG A 33 -8.13 4.08 9.54
CA ARG A 33 -8.03 5.55 9.38
C ARG A 33 -7.96 5.94 7.91
N CYS A 34 -7.16 5.24 7.11
CA CYS A 34 -7.04 5.50 5.67
C CYS A 34 -8.37 5.26 4.94
N LEU A 35 -9.09 4.18 5.28
CA LEU A 35 -10.42 3.91 4.73
C LEU A 35 -11.45 4.97 5.14
N SER A 36 -11.43 5.43 6.40
CA SER A 36 -12.28 6.54 6.87
C SER A 36 -12.04 7.80 6.04
N LEU A 37 -10.78 8.21 5.89
CA LEU A 37 -10.43 9.41 5.13
C LEU A 37 -10.83 9.29 3.64
N LEU A 38 -10.70 8.09 3.05
CA LEU A 38 -11.16 7.83 1.68
C LEU A 38 -12.69 8.00 1.53
N TRP A 39 -13.45 7.59 2.54
CA TRP A 39 -14.90 7.79 2.58
C TRP A 39 -15.26 9.27 2.71
N ASP A 40 -14.56 9.99 3.58
CA ASP A 40 -14.82 11.40 3.90
C ASP A 40 -14.31 12.36 2.82
N LEU A 41 -13.51 11.86 1.86
CA LEU A 41 -12.86 12.64 0.79
C LEU A 41 -13.83 13.46 -0.09
N GLY A 42 -15.06 12.98 -0.24
CA GLY A 42 -16.05 13.58 -1.13
C GLY A 42 -17.45 13.03 -0.85
N GLY A 43 -18.29 12.98 -1.90
CA GLY A 43 -19.63 12.38 -1.79
C GLY A 43 -19.60 10.87 -1.56
N PRO A 44 -20.76 10.19 -1.65
CA PRO A 44 -20.82 8.73 -1.60
C PRO A 44 -19.88 8.08 -2.62
N ILE A 45 -19.12 7.06 -2.20
CA ILE A 45 -18.27 6.28 -3.13
C ILE A 45 -19.19 5.53 -4.11
N THR A 46 -18.91 5.68 -5.42
CA THR A 46 -19.65 4.99 -6.48
C THR A 46 -19.51 3.46 -6.39
N GLU A 47 -20.57 2.75 -6.77
CA GLU A 47 -20.58 1.30 -6.92
C GLU A 47 -20.19 0.87 -8.35
N GLU A 48 -19.99 1.82 -9.27
CA GLU A 48 -19.52 1.53 -10.61
C GLU A 48 -18.08 0.97 -10.58
N GLU A 49 -17.84 -0.09 -11.35
CA GLU A 49 -16.52 -0.68 -11.47
C GLU A 49 -15.65 0.11 -12.45
N PHE A 50 -14.35 0.21 -12.16
CA PHE A 50 -13.40 0.77 -13.11
C PHE A 50 -13.37 -0.11 -14.40
N PRO A 51 -13.24 0.46 -15.62
CA PRO A 51 -13.25 -0.32 -16.87
C PRO A 51 -12.15 -1.39 -16.98
N LEU A 52 -11.08 -1.25 -16.19
CA LEU A 52 -10.04 -2.26 -16.06
C LEU A 52 -10.39 -3.22 -14.93
N PRO A 53 -10.28 -4.55 -15.15
CA PRO A 53 -10.62 -5.52 -14.12
C PRO A 53 -9.65 -5.44 -12.93
N PHE A 54 -10.21 -5.38 -11.72
CA PHE A 54 -9.45 -5.47 -10.48
C PHE A 54 -8.52 -6.70 -10.45
N PRO A 55 -7.27 -6.59 -9.97
CA PRO A 55 -6.24 -7.62 -10.10
C PRO A 55 -6.38 -8.77 -9.08
N ARG A 56 -7.57 -9.37 -8.99
CA ARG A 56 -7.94 -10.45 -8.03
C ARG A 56 -6.96 -11.63 -8.04
N GLN A 57 -6.40 -11.97 -9.19
CA GLN A 57 -5.45 -13.08 -9.32
C GLN A 57 -4.08 -12.79 -8.68
N LEU A 58 -3.69 -11.51 -8.58
CA LEU A 58 -2.46 -11.14 -7.87
C LEU A 58 -2.65 -11.32 -6.37
N TYR A 59 -3.77 -10.84 -5.82
CA TYR A 59 -4.14 -11.05 -4.41
C TYR A 59 -4.19 -12.54 -4.04
N LYS A 60 -4.88 -13.37 -4.82
CA LYS A 60 -4.92 -14.84 -4.59
C LYS A 60 -3.56 -15.52 -4.61
N ARG A 61 -2.63 -15.03 -5.43
CA ARG A 61 -1.25 -15.57 -5.50
C ARG A 61 -0.47 -15.18 -4.24
N VAL A 62 -0.63 -13.94 -3.80
CA VAL A 62 0.09 -13.37 -2.67
C VAL A 62 -0.42 -13.93 -1.33
N GLU A 63 -1.72 -14.17 -1.21
CA GLU A 63 -2.34 -14.84 -0.05
C GLU A 63 -1.68 -16.20 0.26
N LYS A 64 -1.22 -16.92 -0.76
CA LYS A 64 -0.53 -18.22 -0.63
C LYS A 64 0.99 -18.11 -0.49
N SER A 65 1.51 -16.90 -0.44
CA SER A 65 2.96 -16.64 -0.40
C SER A 65 3.46 -16.52 1.05
N GLN A 66 4.78 -16.49 1.22
CA GLN A 66 5.37 -16.21 2.53
C GLN A 66 5.11 -14.74 2.94
N VAL A 67 5.20 -14.46 4.24
CA VAL A 67 4.99 -13.13 4.84
C VAL A 67 5.75 -12.02 4.09
N ARG A 68 7.04 -12.20 3.78
CA ARG A 68 7.83 -11.15 3.11
C ARG A 68 7.27 -10.76 1.72
N PRO A 69 7.09 -11.68 0.75
CA PRO A 69 6.42 -11.36 -0.51
C PRO A 69 5.07 -10.66 -0.35
N ALA A 70 4.28 -11.05 0.65
CA ALA A 70 2.98 -10.43 0.90
C ALA A 70 3.09 -8.99 1.43
N LEU A 71 3.97 -8.74 2.40
CA LEU A 71 4.26 -7.37 2.87
C LEU A 71 4.88 -6.49 1.77
N THR A 72 5.72 -7.07 0.92
CA THR A 72 6.28 -6.39 -0.26
C THR A 72 5.18 -5.98 -1.23
N PHE A 73 4.18 -6.84 -1.43
CA PHE A 73 3.04 -6.57 -2.29
C PHE A 73 2.15 -5.46 -1.72
N VAL A 74 1.87 -5.49 -0.41
CA VAL A 74 1.08 -4.43 0.26
C VAL A 74 1.80 -3.08 0.16
N ARG A 75 3.09 -3.03 0.51
CA ARG A 75 3.92 -1.83 0.37
C ARG A 75 3.87 -1.27 -1.05
N ASN A 76 4.09 -2.12 -2.07
CA ASN A 76 4.10 -1.66 -3.46
C ASN A 76 2.73 -1.15 -3.91
N ASN A 77 1.63 -1.73 -3.45
CA ASN A 77 0.30 -1.18 -3.74
C ASN A 77 0.15 0.21 -3.14
N LEU A 78 0.53 0.41 -1.87
CA LEU A 78 0.47 1.74 -1.24
C LEU A 78 1.30 2.76 -2.03
N GLY A 79 2.53 2.42 -2.42
CA GLY A 79 3.38 3.27 -3.25
C GLY A 79 2.72 3.66 -4.57
N HIS A 80 2.16 2.69 -5.30
CA HIS A 80 1.48 2.98 -6.56
C HIS A 80 0.19 3.80 -6.40
N ILE A 81 -0.56 3.60 -5.31
CA ILE A 81 -1.74 4.41 -5.00
C ILE A 81 -1.30 5.85 -4.69
N LEU A 82 -0.27 6.04 -3.87
CA LEU A 82 0.30 7.37 -3.58
C LEU A 82 0.70 8.10 -4.89
N ASP A 83 1.45 7.43 -5.76
CA ASP A 83 1.88 7.97 -7.05
C ASP A 83 0.69 8.37 -7.93
N LEU A 84 -0.41 7.59 -7.88
CA LEU A 84 -1.62 7.89 -8.63
C LEU A 84 -2.31 9.13 -8.08
N TYR A 85 -2.55 9.22 -6.77
CA TYR A 85 -3.25 10.35 -6.17
C TYR A 85 -2.44 11.66 -6.23
N GLN A 86 -1.11 11.62 -6.36
CA GLN A 86 -0.32 12.82 -6.63
C GLN A 86 -0.67 13.51 -7.96
N GLN A 87 -1.32 12.79 -8.89
CA GLN A 87 -1.76 13.34 -10.18
C GLN A 87 -3.14 14.00 -10.12
N VAL A 88 -3.86 13.88 -9.00
CA VAL A 88 -5.23 14.41 -8.91
C VAL A 88 -5.24 15.93 -8.84
N ASN A 89 -6.15 16.54 -9.58
CA ASN A 89 -6.47 17.94 -9.41
C ASN A 89 -7.77 18.06 -8.59
N THR A 90 -7.64 18.21 -7.27
CA THR A 90 -8.77 18.26 -6.33
C THR A 90 -9.81 19.31 -6.68
N SER A 91 -9.40 20.45 -7.25
CA SER A 91 -10.31 21.52 -7.70
C SER A 91 -11.27 21.07 -8.80
N ARG A 92 -10.90 20.06 -9.60
CA ARG A 92 -11.74 19.50 -10.66
C ARG A 92 -12.65 18.39 -10.16
N VAL A 93 -12.20 17.62 -9.18
CA VAL A 93 -12.92 16.45 -8.65
C VAL A 93 -13.92 16.85 -7.56
N GLY A 94 -13.69 17.97 -6.88
CA GLY A 94 -14.55 18.45 -5.78
C GLY A 94 -14.29 17.74 -4.46
N TRP A 95 -13.14 17.07 -4.33
CA TRP A 95 -12.69 16.44 -3.09
C TRP A 95 -12.18 17.47 -2.09
N ASP A 96 -12.35 17.15 -0.81
CA ASP A 96 -11.77 17.92 0.28
C ASP A 96 -10.23 17.75 0.28
N ALA A 97 -9.52 18.85 0.05
CA ALA A 97 -8.07 18.83 -0.12
C ALA A 97 -7.33 18.46 1.17
N ASP A 98 -7.83 18.91 2.34
CA ASP A 98 -7.22 18.64 3.64
C ASP A 98 -7.38 17.15 3.99
N THR A 99 -8.57 16.58 3.75
CA THR A 99 -8.84 15.14 3.91
C THR A 99 -7.97 14.29 2.97
N LEU A 100 -7.77 14.74 1.72
CA LEU A 100 -6.86 14.07 0.80
C LEU A 100 -5.43 14.07 1.35
N GLU A 101 -4.94 15.23 1.77
CA GLU A 101 -3.59 15.37 2.31
C GLU A 101 -3.39 14.45 3.52
N GLU A 102 -4.34 14.44 4.46
CA GLU A 102 -4.28 13.54 5.62
C GLU A 102 -4.25 12.07 5.20
N MET A 103 -5.09 11.69 4.22
CA MET A 103 -5.11 10.31 3.70
C MET A 103 -3.75 9.91 3.13
N LEU A 104 -3.12 10.79 2.35
CA LEU A 104 -1.80 10.55 1.75
C LEU A 104 -0.71 10.46 2.81
N ILE A 105 -0.74 11.29 3.86
CA ILE A 105 0.19 11.20 5.00
C ILE A 105 0.07 9.85 5.70
N VAL A 106 -1.15 9.42 6.01
CA VAL A 106 -1.40 8.12 6.67
C VAL A 106 -0.96 6.95 5.80
N MET A 107 -1.23 7.02 4.49
CA MET A 107 -0.83 5.99 3.54
C MET A 107 0.69 5.93 3.34
N HIS A 108 1.35 7.09 3.24
CA HIS A 108 2.80 7.17 3.14
C HIS A 108 3.48 6.61 4.39
N ARG A 109 2.95 6.92 5.59
CA ARG A 109 3.46 6.33 6.82
C ARG A 109 3.36 4.81 6.83
N GLN A 110 2.27 4.26 6.29
CA GLN A 110 2.12 2.80 6.15
C GLN A 110 3.17 2.21 5.20
N GLU A 111 3.42 2.86 4.08
CA GLU A 111 4.42 2.44 3.10
C GLU A 111 5.83 2.44 3.71
N GLU A 112 6.25 3.51 4.39
CA GLU A 112 7.57 3.64 5.01
C GLU A 112 7.84 2.53 6.04
N GLU A 113 6.86 2.27 6.90
CA GLU A 113 6.99 1.28 7.98
C GLU A 113 7.06 -0.15 7.43
N LEU A 114 6.29 -0.44 6.37
CA LEU A 114 6.39 -1.70 5.64
C LEU A 114 7.72 -1.81 4.90
N SER A 115 8.23 -0.72 4.34
CA SER A 115 9.55 -0.64 3.71
C SER A 115 10.66 -1.08 4.69
N LEU A 116 10.63 -0.57 5.92
CA LEU A 116 11.56 -0.98 6.98
C LEU A 116 11.42 -2.47 7.32
N CYS A 117 10.19 -2.95 7.54
CA CYS A 117 9.93 -4.37 7.86
C CYS A 117 10.42 -5.31 6.72
N VAL A 118 10.13 -4.99 5.45
CA VAL A 118 10.58 -5.78 4.30
C VAL A 118 12.11 -5.76 4.16
N CYS A 119 12.76 -4.62 4.40
CA CYS A 119 14.22 -4.50 4.36
C CYS A 119 14.88 -5.45 5.37
N ILE A 120 14.40 -5.45 6.62
CA ILE A 120 14.90 -6.32 7.70
C ILE A 120 14.70 -7.80 7.35
N LEU A 121 13.52 -8.17 6.85
CA LEU A 121 13.22 -9.53 6.42
C LEU A 121 14.12 -10.00 5.26
N SER A 122 14.46 -9.09 4.34
CA SER A 122 15.34 -9.38 3.20
C SER A 122 16.78 -9.64 3.65
N PHE A 123 17.31 -8.80 4.54
CA PHE A 123 18.64 -8.98 5.12
C PHE A 123 18.77 -10.32 5.85
N ARG A 124 17.75 -10.69 6.64
CA ARG A 124 17.73 -11.95 7.40
C ARG A 124 17.72 -13.19 6.53
N MET A 125 16.92 -13.19 5.46
CA MET A 125 16.74 -14.39 4.65
C MET A 125 17.83 -14.57 3.59
N ARG A 126 18.74 -13.61 3.40
CA ARG A 126 19.73 -13.60 2.29
C ARG A 126 19.12 -13.90 0.92
N LEU A 127 17.86 -13.48 0.72
CA LEU A 127 17.10 -13.79 -0.49
C LEU A 127 17.07 -12.56 -1.41
N ILE A 128 17.46 -12.77 -2.68
CA ILE A 128 17.26 -11.81 -3.76
C ILE A 128 15.85 -12.04 -4.32
N LEU A 129 14.99 -11.02 -4.28
CA LEU A 129 13.68 -11.06 -4.93
C LEU A 129 13.84 -10.70 -6.40
N THR A 130 13.23 -11.50 -7.28
CA THR A 130 12.98 -11.08 -8.67
C THR A 130 11.70 -10.21 -8.68
N PRO A 131 11.74 -9.00 -9.25
CA PRO A 131 10.55 -8.18 -9.36
C PRO A 131 9.51 -8.86 -10.25
N ASN A 132 8.37 -9.24 -9.68
CA ASN A 132 7.19 -9.55 -10.49
C ASN A 132 6.44 -8.24 -10.78
N ASP A 133 6.74 -7.65 -11.93
CA ASP A 133 6.23 -6.34 -12.35
C ASP A 133 4.74 -6.35 -12.80
N SER A 134 4.01 -7.46 -12.58
CA SER A 134 2.58 -7.53 -12.92
C SER A 134 1.72 -6.47 -12.22
N LEU A 135 2.08 -6.07 -10.99
CA LEU A 135 1.39 -5.02 -10.24
C LEU A 135 1.67 -3.64 -10.85
N GLY A 136 2.94 -3.33 -11.14
CA GLY A 136 3.33 -2.08 -11.79
C GLY A 136 2.64 -1.90 -13.13
N ARG A 137 2.60 -2.94 -13.98
CA ARG A 137 1.84 -2.91 -15.24
C ARG A 137 0.34 -2.73 -15.06
N TYR A 138 -0.25 -3.17 -13.94
CA TYR A 138 -1.65 -2.89 -13.63
C TYR A 138 -1.84 -1.39 -13.35
N TYR A 139 -1.03 -0.80 -12.47
CA TYR A 139 -1.14 0.63 -12.15
C TYR A 139 -0.81 1.54 -13.34
N VAL A 140 0.16 1.20 -14.18
CA VAL A 140 0.43 1.96 -15.43
C VAL A 140 -0.82 2.01 -16.32
N ARG A 141 -1.54 0.90 -16.46
CA ARG A 141 -2.80 0.87 -17.23
C ARG A 141 -3.89 1.69 -16.53
N LEU A 142 -3.98 1.59 -15.21
CA LEU A 142 -4.92 2.34 -14.39
C LEU A 142 -4.71 3.86 -14.53
N THR A 143 -3.48 4.33 -14.36
CA THR A 143 -3.09 5.73 -14.57
C THR A 143 -3.40 6.20 -15.99
N ASN A 144 -3.01 5.43 -17.01
CA ASN A 144 -3.27 5.80 -18.40
C ASN A 144 -4.77 5.89 -18.72
N ALA A 145 -5.58 4.99 -18.17
CA ALA A 145 -7.04 5.03 -18.36
C ALA A 145 -7.66 6.23 -17.62
N THR A 146 -7.14 6.58 -16.44
CA THR A 146 -7.61 7.71 -15.64
C THR A 146 -7.28 9.06 -16.30
N LEU A 147 -6.02 9.24 -16.71
CA LEU A 147 -5.52 10.53 -17.21
C LEU A 147 -5.90 10.82 -18.68
N ASN A 148 -6.15 9.78 -19.48
CA ASN A 148 -6.55 9.94 -20.88
C ASN A 148 -8.08 9.85 -21.11
N GLY A 149 -8.87 9.77 -20.03
CA GLY A 149 -10.33 9.71 -20.12
C GLY A 149 -10.93 10.96 -20.74
N THR A 150 -11.85 10.80 -21.70
CA THR A 150 -12.55 11.90 -22.37
C THR A 150 -13.78 12.42 -21.61
N ASP A 151 -14.30 11.62 -20.67
CA ASP A 151 -15.35 12.03 -19.73
C ASP A 151 -14.68 12.62 -18.50
N GLY A 152 -14.90 13.93 -18.29
CA GLY A 152 -14.15 14.82 -17.40
C GLY A 152 -13.55 14.17 -16.17
N ASP A 153 -12.27 14.48 -15.92
CA ASP A 153 -11.38 14.02 -14.85
C ASP A 153 -12.10 13.54 -13.58
N SER A 154 -13.10 14.29 -13.09
CA SER A 154 -13.90 13.98 -11.90
C SER A 154 -14.51 12.57 -11.89
N ASN A 155 -15.14 12.07 -12.97
CA ASN A 155 -15.81 10.77 -12.93
C ASN A 155 -14.79 9.61 -12.84
N MET A 156 -13.69 9.70 -13.60
CA MET A 156 -12.62 8.70 -13.53
C MET A 156 -11.97 8.64 -12.15
N TRP A 157 -11.78 9.79 -11.49
CA TRP A 157 -11.25 9.84 -10.14
C TRP A 157 -12.20 9.22 -9.09
N GLU A 158 -13.52 9.33 -9.27
CA GLU A 158 -14.49 8.64 -8.40
C GLU A 158 -14.42 7.11 -8.58
N LEU A 159 -14.24 6.62 -9.81
CA LEU A 159 -13.99 5.19 -10.05
C LEU A 159 -12.66 4.75 -9.42
N ILE A 160 -11.61 5.58 -9.50
CA ILE A 160 -10.33 5.33 -8.80
C ILE A 160 -10.52 5.28 -7.29
N ARG A 161 -11.38 6.13 -6.71
CA ARG A 161 -11.70 6.09 -5.28
C ARG A 161 -12.33 4.75 -4.89
N SER A 162 -13.23 4.23 -5.72
CA SER A 162 -13.82 2.90 -5.54
C SER A 162 -12.78 1.77 -5.68
N GLU A 163 -11.94 1.80 -6.71
CA GLU A 163 -10.86 0.83 -6.94
C GLU A 163 -9.84 0.85 -5.77
N THR A 164 -9.52 2.04 -5.25
CA THR A 164 -8.63 2.24 -4.10
C THR A 164 -9.22 1.61 -2.84
N LYS A 165 -10.51 1.81 -2.58
CA LYS A 165 -11.23 1.16 -1.47
C LYS A 165 -11.07 -0.36 -1.53
N MET A 166 -11.27 -0.95 -2.71
CA MET A 166 -11.08 -2.40 -2.89
C MET A 166 -9.65 -2.83 -2.60
N HIS A 167 -8.64 -2.08 -3.08
CA HIS A 167 -7.24 -2.37 -2.80
C HIS A 167 -6.94 -2.33 -1.29
N LEU A 168 -7.37 -1.27 -0.60
CA LEU A 168 -7.17 -1.10 0.85
C LEU A 168 -7.81 -2.24 1.64
N GLN A 169 -9.06 -2.60 1.33
CA GLN A 169 -9.77 -3.70 1.99
C GLN A 169 -9.06 -5.05 1.77
N GLN A 170 -8.63 -5.34 0.53
CA GLN A 170 -7.93 -6.59 0.25
C GLN A 170 -6.54 -6.64 0.91
N MET A 171 -5.83 -5.51 0.99
CA MET A 171 -4.56 -5.42 1.71
C MET A 171 -4.74 -5.62 3.22
N HIS A 172 -5.80 -5.04 3.80
CA HIS A 172 -6.17 -5.29 5.19
C HIS A 172 -6.39 -6.77 5.49
N LEU A 173 -7.17 -7.45 4.65
CA LEU A 173 -7.39 -8.89 4.78
C LEU A 173 -6.09 -9.69 4.64
N LEU A 174 -5.22 -9.31 3.69
CA LEU A 174 -3.92 -9.96 3.52
C LEU A 174 -3.05 -9.83 4.78
N VAL A 175 -2.95 -8.63 5.36
CA VAL A 175 -2.12 -8.38 6.56
C VAL A 175 -2.71 -9.04 7.80
N ALA A 176 -4.03 -9.00 7.97
CA ALA A 176 -4.72 -9.62 9.10
C ALA A 176 -4.60 -11.16 9.12
N ALA A 177 -4.31 -11.79 7.97
CA ALA A 177 -4.13 -13.22 7.86
C ALA A 177 -2.68 -13.71 8.09
N MET A 178 -1.72 -12.79 8.35
CA MET A 178 -0.29 -13.12 8.52
C MET A 178 0.12 -13.46 9.95
#